data_AF-A0A933CJR0-F1
#
_entry.id   AF-A0A933CJR0-F1
#
_cell.length_a   1.000
_cell.length_b   1.000
_cell.length_c   1.000
_cell.angle_alpha   90.00
_cell.angle_beta   90.00
_cell.angle_gamma   90.00
#
_symmetry.space_group_name_H-M   'P 1'
#
loop_
_entity.id
_entity.type
_entity.pdbx_description
1 polymer ?
#
loop_
_entity_poly.entity_id
_entity_poly.type
_entity_poly.pdbx_seq_one_letter_code
_entity_poly.pdbx_strand_id
1 'polypeptide(L)' 'MDNIVFDLEETYIELKERALEEGIFEKEGWDELVEEVLDEKREFAELDNDADWTEIQEALQARFDEFAEEIPEM' A
#
# COMPACT_ATOMS: atom_id res chain seq x y z
N MET A 1 20.90 11.46 -9.26
CA MET A 1 19.97 11.38 -8.12
C MET A 1 18.65 11.01 -8.75
N ASP A 2 18.27 9.73 -8.62
CA ASP A 2 16.90 9.34 -8.90
C ASP A 2 16.05 10.00 -7.82
N ASN A 3 15.19 10.94 -8.23
CA ASN A 3 14.10 11.37 -7.37
C ASN A 3 13.21 10.15 -7.22
N ILE A 4 13.14 9.58 -6.01
CA ILE A 4 12.14 8.56 -5.69
C ILE A 4 10.80 9.31 -5.67
N VAL A 5 10.14 9.36 -6.82
CA VAL A 5 8.78 9.86 -6.92
C VAL A 5 7.90 8.74 -6.41
N PHE A 6 7.12 9.01 -5.36
CA PHE A 6 6.14 8.05 -4.88
C PHE A 6 5.13 7.74 -6.01
N ASP A 7 5.01 6.47 -6.37
CA ASP A 7 4.04 5.97 -7.34
C ASP A 7 3.01 5.08 -6.63
N LEU A 8 1.75 5.51 -6.67
CA LEU A 8 0.63 4.82 -6.03
C LEU A 8 0.36 3.45 -6.66
N GLU A 9 0.50 3.33 -7.98
CA GLU A 9 0.22 2.10 -8.72
C GLU A 9 1.33 1.08 -8.47
N GLU A 10 2.59 1.50 -8.47
CA GLU A 10 3.72 0.63 -8.10
C GLU A 10 3.60 0.14 -6.65
N THR A 11 3.25 1.04 -5.73
CA THR A 11 3.04 0.70 -4.32
C THR A 11 1.88 -0.27 -4.14
N TYR A 12 0.79 -0.10 -4.89
CA TYR A 12 -0.34 -1.02 -4.86
C TYR A 12 0.04 -2.42 -5.37
N ILE A 13 0.85 -2.51 -6.44
CA ILE A 13 1.33 -3.81 -6.94
C ILE A 13 2.19 -4.50 -5.88
N GLU A 14 3.12 -3.76 -5.25
CA GLU A 14 3.95 -4.28 -4.15
C GLU A 14 3.09 -4.80 -2.98
N LEU A 15 2.08 -4.05 -2.58
CA LEU A 15 1.15 -4.44 -1.52
C LEU A 15 0.42 -5.74 -1.84
N LYS A 16 -0.06 -5.91 -3.09
CA LYS A 16 -0.70 -7.16 -3.52
C LYS A 16 0.25 -8.35 -3.46
N GLU A 17 1.48 -8.17 -3.93
CA GLU A 17 2.49 -9.23 -3.91
C GLU A 17 2.79 -9.66 -2.47
N ARG A 18 3.08 -8.70 -1.58
CA ARG A 18 3.32 -8.98 -0.15
C ARG A 18 2.10 -9.63 0.50
N ALA A 19 0.90 -9.11 0.27
CA ALA A 19 -0.33 -9.66 0.84
C ALA A 19 -0.55 -11.13 0.44
N LEU A 20 -0.28 -11.47 -0.82
CA LEU A 20 -0.37 -12.85 -1.32
C LEU A 20 0.70 -13.76 -0.71
N GLU A 21 1.94 -13.26 -0.55
CA GLU A 21 3.06 -14.01 0.03
C GLU A 21 2.86 -14.29 1.53
N GLU A 22 2.31 -13.32 2.27
CA GLU A 22 2.08 -13.41 3.71
C GLU A 22 0.73 -14.02 4.08
N GLY A 23 -0.16 -14.21 3.12
CA GLY A 23 -1.49 -14.78 3.33
C GLY A 23 -2.48 -13.79 3.95
N ILE A 24 -2.30 -12.50 3.69
CA ILE A 24 -3.16 -11.42 4.13
C ILE A 24 -4.31 -11.26 3.12
N PHE A 25 -5.50 -11.72 3.51
CA PHE A 25 -6.69 -11.71 2.65
C PHE A 25 -7.89 -11.01 3.29
N GLU A 26 -7.67 -10.42 4.47
CA GLU A 26 -8.69 -9.70 5.21
C GLU A 26 -8.34 -8.21 5.27
N LYS A 27 -9.39 -7.40 5.37
CA LYS A 27 -9.27 -5.94 5.33
C LYS A 27 -8.35 -5.40 6.44
N GLU A 28 -8.46 -5.94 7.64
CA GLU A 28 -7.64 -5.51 8.78
C GLU A 28 -6.15 -5.73 8.50
N GLY A 29 -5.75 -6.92 8.03
CA GLY A 29 -4.37 -7.17 7.66
C GLY A 29 -3.89 -6.37 6.44
N TRP A 30 -4.76 -6.08 5.47
CA TRP A 30 -4.43 -5.19 4.36
C TRP A 30 -4.15 -3.77 4.86
N ASP A 31 -5.01 -3.25 5.73
CA ASP A 31 -4.86 -1.90 6.28
C ASP A 31 -3.54 -1.77 7.07
N GLU A 32 -3.18 -2.80 7.85
CA GLU A 32 -1.89 -2.89 8.55
C GLU A 32 -0.69 -2.94 7.58
N LEU A 33 -0.78 -3.75 6.51
CA LEU A 33 0.28 -3.85 5.51
C LEU A 33 0.48 -2.53 4.75
N VAL A 34 -0.60 -1.80 4.45
CA VAL A 34 -0.52 -0.46 3.85
C VAL A 34 0.25 0.49 4.76
N GLU A 35 -0.06 0.51 6.06
CA GLU A 35 0.64 1.35 7.04
C GLU A 35 2.13 1.02 7.10
N GLU A 36 2.50 -0.27 7.13
CA GLU A 36 3.89 -0.72 7.14
C GLU A 36 4.67 -0.25 5.90
N VAL A 37 4.14 -0.51 4.71
CA VAL A 37 4.82 -0.14 3.45
C VAL A 37 4.94 1.37 3.29
N LEU A 38 3.95 2.14 3.74
CA LEU A 38 4.03 3.59 3.69
C LEU A 38 5.01 4.16 4.71
N ASP A 39 5.12 3.59 5.91
CA ASP A 39 6.12 4.00 6.90
C ASP A 39 7.55 3.75 6.39
N GLU A 40 7.79 2.58 5.76
CA GLU A 40 9.05 2.28 5.06
C GLU A 40 9.35 3.34 4.00
N LYS A 41 8.40 3.60 3.08
CA LYS A 41 8.59 4.56 1.99
C LYS A 41 8.75 6.00 2.51
N ARG A 42 8.09 6.36 3.59
CA ARG A 42 8.21 7.66 4.24
C ARG A 42 9.60 7.90 4.81
N GLU A 43 10.28 6.87 5.31
CA GLU A 43 11.69 6.97 5.74
C GLU A 43 12.63 7.30 4.56
N PHE A 44 12.33 6.79 3.37
CA PHE A 44 13.16 6.98 2.17
C PHE A 44 12.77 8.17 1.28
N ALA A 45 11.52 8.63 1.35
CA ALA A 45 11.01 9.70 0.52
C ALA A 45 11.09 11.05 1.23
N GLU A 46 11.64 12.07 0.56
CA GLU A 46 11.64 13.47 1.02
C GLU A 46 10.26 14.15 0.81
N LEU A 47 9.16 13.42 1.03
CA LEU A 47 7.81 14.01 0.99
C LEU A 47 7.55 14.75 2.31
N ASP A 48 7.70 16.07 2.27
CA ASP A 48 7.64 16.99 3.42
C ASP A 48 6.24 17.19 4.04
N ASN A 49 5.18 16.55 3.53
CA ASN A 49 3.81 16.88 3.92
C ASN A 49 3.01 15.66 4.42
N ASP A 50 2.77 15.61 5.73
CA ASP A 50 1.94 14.59 6.41
C ASP A 50 0.53 14.43 5.81
N ALA A 51 -0.03 15.51 5.24
CA ALA A 51 -1.34 15.46 4.59
C ALA A 51 -1.33 14.56 3.35
N ASP A 52 -0.26 14.60 2.57
CA ASP A 52 -0.15 13.85 1.31
C ASP A 52 -0.08 12.34 1.59
N TRP A 53 0.62 11.94 2.66
CA TRP A 53 0.70 10.54 3.09
C TRP A 53 -0.61 9.97 3.59
N THR A 54 -1.42 10.78 4.28
CA THR A 54 -2.74 10.36 4.75
C THR A 54 -3.66 10.07 3.57
N GLU A 55 -3.70 10.94 2.56
CA GLU A 55 -4.50 10.74 1.36
C GLU A 55 -4.05 9.50 0.56
N ILE A 56 -2.74 9.25 0.49
CA ILE A 56 -2.17 8.06 -0.13
C ILE A 56 -2.59 6.79 0.61
N GLN A 57 -2.52 6.79 1.95
CA GLN A 57 -2.92 5.68 2.79
C GLN A 57 -4.39 5.32 2.56
N GLU A 58 -5.29 6.30 2.67
CA GLU A 58 -6.72 6.08 2.46
C GLU A 58 -7.01 5.56 1.04
N ALA A 59 -6.27 6.06 0.04
CA ALA A 59 -6.41 5.59 -1.34
C ALA A 59 -5.98 4.13 -1.53
N LEU A 60 -4.91 3.68 -0.87
CA LEU A 60 -4.45 2.29 -0.92
C LEU A 60 -5.35 1.35 -0.11
N GLN A 61 -5.80 1.76 1.08
CA GLN A 61 -6.74 1.00 1.91
C GLN A 61 -8.09 0.79 1.19
N ALA A 62 -8.56 1.82 0.47
CA ALA A 62 -9.80 1.72 -0.32
C ALA A 62 -9.72 0.71 -1.48
N ARG A 63 -8.51 0.34 -1.93
CA ARG A 63 -8.31 -0.67 -2.98
C ARG A 63 -8.35 -2.11 -2.49
N PHE A 64 -8.57 -2.35 -1.19
CA PHE A 64 -8.76 -3.71 -0.68
C PHE A 64 -9.88 -4.45 -1.44
N ASP A 65 -10.99 -3.77 -1.74
CA ASP A 65 -12.11 -4.39 -2.46
C ASP A 65 -11.68 -4.92 -3.84
N GLU A 66 -10.84 -4.16 -4.55
CA GLU A 66 -10.29 -4.54 -5.85
C GLU A 66 -9.32 -5.74 -5.72
N PHE A 67 -8.45 -5.72 -4.70
CA PHE A 67 -7.59 -6.86 -4.37
C PHE A 67 -8.40 -8.12 -4.02
N ALA A 68 -9.45 -7.97 -3.22
CA ALA A 68 -10.32 -9.07 -2.81
C ALA A 68 -11.06 -9.71 -3.99
N GLU A 69 -11.46 -8.92 -4.99
CA GLU A 69 -12.06 -9.42 -6.24
C GLU A 69 -11.06 -10.22 -7.10
N GLU A 70 -9.77 -9.92 -7.01
CA GLU A 70 -8.71 -10.61 -7.75
C GLU A 70 -8.29 -11.93 -7.12
N ILE A 71 -8.57 -12.16 -5.83
CA ILE A 71 -8.33 -13.43 -5.17
C ILE A 71 -9.44 -14.40 -5.59
N PRO A 72 -9.16 -15.42 -6.42
CA PRO A 72 -10.16 -16.43 -6.74
C PRO A 72 -10.59 -17.12 -5.44
N GLU A 73 -11.90 -17.26 -5.22
CA GLU A 73 -12.50 -17.90 -4.02
C GLU A 73 -11.62 -19.06 -3.50
N MET A 74 -10.99 -18.87 -2.34
CA MET A 74 -10.26 -19.94 -1.64
C MET A 74 -11.21 -20.95 -1.00
#